data_AF-A0A9P6GVS9-F1
#
_entry.id   AF-A0A9P6GVS9-F1
#
_cell.length_a   1.000
_cell.length_b   1.000
_cell.length_c   1.000
_cell.angle_alpha   90.00
_cell.angle_beta   90.00
_cell.angle_gamma   90.00
#
_symmetry.space_group_name_H-M   'P 1'
#
loop_
_entity.id
_entity.type
_entity.pdbx_description
1 polymer ?
#
loop_
_entity_poly.entity_id
_entity_poly.type
_entity_poly.pdbx_seq_one_letter_code
_entity_poly.pdbx_strand_id
1 'polypeptide(L)'
;RKITEFGKYDWAKCVRKAVNAYKQSYHRAIGCAPIEIIEGMVLNYMDRQENIEVKINKEEYIEQARRNLKKYRAEYDTQSVGQQAKKEGIKVGDKVWYKLISMQRGKLEPKWLDKGIVLENKFNSFRIQLEDGRIVIASRNHVKPFKGEVV
;
A
#
# COMPACT_ATOMS: atom_id res chain seq x y z
N ARG A 1 2.69 -23.74 -18.76
CA ARG A 1 3.43 -23.00 -19.82
C ARG A 1 4.09 -21.77 -19.17
N LYS A 2 5.42 -21.65 -19.16
CA LYS A 2 6.12 -20.46 -18.62
C LYS A 2 5.77 -19.23 -19.48
N ILE A 3 5.21 -18.20 -18.86
CA ILE A 3 4.88 -16.91 -19.50
C ILE A 3 6.13 -16.03 -19.47
N THR A 4 7.24 -16.45 -20.08
CA THR A 4 8.47 -15.66 -19.99
C THR A 4 9.37 -15.86 -21.21
N GLU A 5 8.95 -15.37 -22.38
CA GLU A 5 9.88 -15.02 -23.46
C GLU A 5 10.30 -13.54 -23.32
N PHE A 6 10.64 -13.11 -22.09
CA PHE A 6 10.89 -11.70 -21.74
C PHE A 6 12.12 -11.07 -22.42
N GLY A 7 12.87 -11.82 -23.25
CA GLY A 7 14.00 -11.31 -24.03
C GLY A 7 13.81 -11.26 -25.55
N LYS A 8 12.72 -11.84 -26.10
CA LYS A 8 12.50 -11.94 -27.56
C LYS A 8 11.41 -11.00 -28.10
N TYR A 9 10.57 -10.45 -27.25
CA TYR A 9 9.44 -9.61 -27.65
C TYR A 9 9.45 -8.25 -26.97
N ASP A 10 8.95 -7.25 -27.70
CA ASP A 10 8.65 -5.91 -27.20
C ASP A 10 7.82 -5.97 -25.90
N TRP A 11 8.31 -5.29 -24.87
CA TRP A 11 7.66 -5.16 -23.56
C TRP A 11 6.18 -4.76 -23.71
N ALA A 12 5.84 -3.87 -24.64
CA ALA A 12 4.47 -3.44 -24.88
C ALA A 12 3.53 -4.60 -25.25
N LYS A 13 4.04 -5.63 -25.96
CA LYS A 13 3.28 -6.86 -26.28
C LYS A 13 3.17 -7.79 -25.08
N CYS A 14 4.18 -7.84 -24.22
CA CYS A 14 4.22 -8.66 -23.02
C CYS A 14 3.36 -8.10 -21.87
N VAL A 15 3.27 -6.78 -21.72
CA VAL A 15 2.50 -6.11 -20.66
C VAL A 15 1.04 -6.53 -20.68
N ARG A 16 0.40 -6.55 -21.86
CA ARG A 16 -1.01 -6.97 -21.96
C ARG A 16 -1.22 -8.41 -21.46
N LYS A 17 -0.33 -9.32 -21.84
CA LYS A 17 -0.38 -10.72 -21.38
C LYS A 17 -0.13 -10.82 -19.86
N ALA A 18 0.84 -10.07 -19.34
CA ALA A 18 1.13 -10.03 -17.91
C ALA A 18 -0.04 -9.47 -17.09
N VAL A 19 -0.63 -8.35 -17.51
CA VAL A 19 -1.80 -7.75 -16.84
C VAL A 19 -2.97 -8.73 -16.81
N ASN A 20 -3.26 -9.41 -17.92
CA ASN A 20 -4.33 -10.42 -17.95
C ASN A 20 -4.01 -11.60 -17.03
N ALA A 21 -2.77 -12.10 -17.03
CA ALA A 21 -2.35 -13.15 -16.11
C ALA A 21 -2.53 -12.73 -14.65
N TYR A 22 -2.12 -11.51 -14.27
CA TYR A 22 -2.30 -10.98 -12.91
C TYR A 22 -3.78 -10.86 -12.52
N LYS A 23 -4.64 -10.39 -13.43
CA LYS A 23 -6.09 -10.26 -13.17
C LYS A 23 -6.76 -11.60 -12.90
N GLN A 24 -6.30 -12.66 -13.56
CA GLN A 24 -6.86 -14.01 -13.49
C GLN A 24 -6.16 -14.93 -12.48
N SER A 25 -5.04 -14.49 -11.91
CA SER A 25 -4.28 -15.29 -10.94
C SER A 25 -4.96 -15.27 -9.58
N TYR A 26 -5.04 -16.45 -8.96
CA TYR A 26 -5.62 -16.64 -7.64
C TYR A 26 -4.82 -15.91 -6.55
N HIS A 27 -5.50 -15.09 -5.75
CA HIS A 27 -4.91 -14.40 -4.61
C HIS A 27 -5.19 -15.16 -3.31
N ARG A 28 -4.19 -15.90 -2.80
CA ARG A 28 -4.34 -16.82 -1.65
C ARG A 28 -5.01 -16.21 -0.42
N ALA A 29 -4.66 -14.97 -0.05
CA ALA A 29 -5.22 -14.35 1.15
C ALA A 29 -6.70 -13.97 0.97
N ILE A 30 -7.10 -13.54 -0.23
CA ILE A 30 -8.48 -13.11 -0.48
C ILE A 30 -9.35 -14.33 -0.77
N GLY A 31 -8.77 -15.36 -1.39
CA GLY A 31 -9.44 -16.60 -1.74
C GLY A 31 -10.03 -16.60 -3.15
N CYS A 32 -9.65 -15.64 -4.01
CA CYS A 32 -10.11 -15.52 -5.39
C CYS A 32 -9.15 -14.69 -6.25
N ALA A 33 -9.34 -14.68 -7.56
CA ALA A 33 -8.65 -13.80 -8.49
C ALA A 33 -9.29 -12.40 -8.52
N PRO A 34 -8.50 -11.33 -8.75
CA PRO A 34 -9.01 -9.94 -8.76
C PRO A 34 -10.21 -9.72 -9.69
N ILE A 35 -10.20 -10.33 -10.87
CA ILE A 35 -11.28 -10.19 -11.86
C ILE A 35 -12.62 -10.74 -11.34
N GLU A 36 -12.59 -11.73 -10.46
CA GLU A 36 -13.80 -12.36 -9.93
C GLU A 36 -14.55 -11.44 -8.95
N ILE A 37 -13.82 -10.55 -8.27
CA ILE A 37 -14.41 -9.52 -7.41
C ILE A 37 -14.95 -8.36 -8.24
N ILE A 38 -14.17 -7.91 -9.24
CA ILE A 38 -14.47 -6.72 -10.03
C ILE A 38 -15.64 -6.97 -10.97
N GLU A 39 -15.62 -8.09 -11.70
CA GLU A 39 -16.60 -8.41 -12.75
C GLU A 39 -17.68 -9.38 -12.26
N GLY A 40 -17.55 -9.94 -11.05
CA GLY A 40 -18.52 -10.88 -10.50
C GLY A 40 -18.60 -12.20 -11.30
N MET A 41 -17.58 -12.51 -12.10
CA MET A 41 -17.48 -13.76 -12.86
C MET A 41 -16.49 -14.69 -12.17
N VAL A 42 -16.89 -15.92 -11.86
CA VAL A 42 -15.95 -16.92 -11.32
C VAL A 42 -15.27 -17.58 -12.51
N LEU A 43 -13.95 -17.58 -12.49
CA LEU A 43 -13.12 -18.27 -13.46
C LEU A 43 -13.19 -19.77 -13.15
N ASN A 44 -14.22 -20.44 -13.65
CA ASN A 44 -14.42 -21.90 -13.55
C ASN A 44 -13.39 -22.69 -14.39
N TYR A 45 -12.11 -22.37 -14.32
CA TYR A 45 -11.13 -22.93 -15.26
C TYR A 45 -10.63 -24.31 -14.84
N MET A 46 -10.49 -24.60 -13.54
CA MET A 46 -9.99 -25.91 -13.07
C MET A 46 -11.12 -26.92 -12.85
N ASP A 47 -12.21 -26.54 -12.19
CA ASP A 47 -13.30 -27.47 -11.83
C ASP A 47 -14.02 -28.05 -13.07
N ARG A 48 -14.11 -27.28 -14.17
CA ARG A 48 -14.65 -27.77 -15.45
C ARG A 48 -13.74 -28.75 -16.18
N GLN A 49 -12.42 -28.73 -15.93
CA GLN A 49 -11.52 -29.70 -16.56
C GLN A 49 -11.60 -31.07 -15.89
N GLU A 50 -11.98 -31.13 -14.62
CA GLU A 50 -11.94 -32.36 -13.81
C GLU A 50 -13.33 -32.94 -13.45
N ASN A 51 -14.42 -32.42 -14.03
CA ASN A 51 -15.81 -32.82 -13.70
C ASN A 51 -16.09 -32.78 -12.19
N ILE A 52 -15.53 -31.81 -11.48
CA ILE A 52 -15.71 -31.68 -10.04
C ILE A 52 -17.05 -31.01 -9.76
N GLU A 53 -17.89 -31.66 -8.96
CA GLU A 53 -19.10 -31.05 -8.43
C GLU A 53 -18.73 -29.92 -7.46
N VAL A 54 -19.02 -28.68 -7.88
CA VAL A 54 -18.74 -27.49 -7.08
C VAL A 54 -19.68 -27.48 -5.86
N LYS A 55 -19.12 -27.63 -4.66
CA LYS A 55 -19.87 -27.70 -3.39
C LYS A 55 -20.49 -26.37 -2.94
N ILE A 56 -20.06 -25.25 -3.50
CA ILE A 56 -20.41 -23.89 -3.03
C ILE A 56 -20.96 -23.08 -4.20
N ASN A 57 -22.06 -22.36 -3.99
CA ASN A 57 -22.62 -21.50 -5.02
C ASN A 57 -21.66 -20.33 -5.35
N LYS A 58 -21.65 -19.90 -6.62
CA LYS A 58 -20.86 -18.77 -7.12
C LYS A 58 -21.03 -17.50 -6.29
N GLU A 59 -22.25 -17.21 -5.86
CA GLU A 59 -22.59 -16.02 -5.07
C GLU A 59 -21.96 -16.08 -3.69
N GLU A 60 -22.02 -17.24 -3.03
CA GLU A 60 -21.43 -17.49 -1.71
C GLU A 60 -19.90 -17.39 -1.77
N TYR A 61 -19.28 -17.90 -2.84
CA TYR A 61 -17.84 -17.81 -3.07
C TYR A 61 -17.37 -16.35 -3.16
N ILE A 62 -18.04 -15.53 -3.98
CA ILE A 62 -17.71 -14.10 -4.13
C ILE A 62 -17.96 -13.35 -2.82
N GLU A 63 -19.04 -13.67 -2.11
CA GLU A 63 -19.33 -13.04 -0.82
C GLU A 63 -18.27 -13.35 0.22
N GLN A 64 -17.81 -14.61 0.30
CA GLN A 64 -16.72 -15.02 1.17
C GLN A 64 -15.43 -14.25 0.86
N ALA A 65 -15.07 -14.11 -0.42
CA ALA A 65 -13.92 -13.31 -0.83
C ALA A 65 -14.05 -11.83 -0.42
N ARG A 66 -15.24 -11.24 -0.57
CA ARG A 66 -15.52 -9.86 -0.12
C ARG A 66 -15.42 -9.73 1.41
N ARG A 67 -15.88 -10.72 2.17
CA ARG A 67 -15.74 -10.76 3.63
C ARG A 67 -14.26 -10.84 4.04
N ASN A 68 -13.47 -11.70 3.40
CA ASN A 68 -12.03 -11.80 3.63
C ASN A 68 -11.34 -10.46 3.36
N LEU A 69 -11.65 -9.82 2.23
CA LEU A 69 -11.09 -8.52 1.88
C LEU A 69 -11.41 -7.44 2.93
N LYS A 70 -12.66 -7.39 3.41
CA LYS A 70 -13.06 -6.49 4.51
C LYS A 70 -12.30 -6.79 5.80
N LYS A 71 -12.16 -8.07 6.17
CA LYS A 71 -11.42 -8.52 7.36
C LYS A 71 -9.96 -8.08 7.28
N TYR A 72 -9.26 -8.37 6.19
CA TYR A 72 -7.85 -7.97 6.03
C TYR A 72 -7.67 -6.46 6.00
N ARG A 73 -8.64 -5.71 5.43
CA ARG A 73 -8.61 -4.25 5.48
C ARG A 73 -8.74 -3.73 6.92
N ALA A 74 -9.67 -4.28 7.69
CA ALA A 74 -9.85 -3.92 9.10
C ALA A 74 -8.63 -4.33 9.97
N GLU A 75 -8.04 -5.50 9.71
CA GLU A 75 -6.79 -5.94 10.34
C GLU A 75 -5.63 -5.00 10.00
N TYR A 76 -5.51 -4.57 8.74
CA TYR A 76 -4.49 -3.60 8.35
C TYR A 76 -4.72 -2.26 9.06
N ASP A 77 -5.96 -1.78 9.12
CA ASP A 77 -6.29 -0.52 9.79
C ASP A 77 -6.01 -0.61 11.31
N THR A 78 -6.27 -1.75 11.95
CA THR A 78 -6.02 -1.95 13.40
C THR A 78 -4.55 -2.24 13.73
N GLN A 79 -3.86 -3.07 12.95
CA GLN A 79 -2.42 -3.35 13.12
C GLN A 79 -1.56 -2.13 12.80
N SER A 80 -1.96 -1.33 11.81
CA SER A 80 -1.28 -0.07 11.55
C SER A 80 -1.48 0.87 12.73
N VAL A 81 -2.67 1.00 13.35
CA VAL A 81 -2.85 1.75 14.61
C VAL A 81 -1.95 1.20 15.74
N GLY A 82 -1.88 -0.13 15.91
CA GLY A 82 -1.09 -0.78 16.98
C GLY A 82 0.43 -0.68 16.81
N GLN A 83 0.97 -0.76 15.59
CA GLN A 83 2.39 -0.51 15.31
C GLN A 83 2.72 0.99 15.24
N GLN A 84 1.75 1.84 14.91
CA GLN A 84 1.88 3.31 14.88
C GLN A 84 1.98 3.92 16.27
N ALA A 85 1.45 3.27 17.32
CA ALA A 85 1.67 3.67 18.70
C ALA A 85 3.16 3.67 19.09
N LYS A 86 4.02 2.87 18.44
CA LYS A 86 5.48 2.89 18.72
C LYS A 86 6.24 4.08 18.12
N LYS A 87 5.61 4.94 17.31
CA LYS A 87 6.11 6.30 17.00
C LYS A 87 5.52 7.35 17.97
N GLU A 88 5.17 6.92 19.17
CA GLU A 88 4.97 7.74 20.35
C GLU A 88 6.03 8.84 20.41
N GLY A 89 5.58 10.10 20.30
CA GLY A 89 6.41 11.25 20.63
C GLY A 89 6.13 12.53 19.87
N ILE A 90 5.45 12.49 18.71
CA ILE A 90 5.17 13.69 17.92
C ILE A 90 3.70 14.09 18.07
N LYS A 91 3.46 15.21 18.76
CA LYS A 91 2.17 15.87 18.96
C LYS A 91 2.01 17.07 18.03
N VAL A 92 0.78 17.54 17.93
CA VAL A 92 0.49 18.84 17.29
C VAL A 92 1.21 19.93 18.07
N GLY A 93 1.90 20.82 17.37
CA GLY A 93 2.75 21.87 17.95
C GLY A 93 4.22 21.50 18.06
N ASP A 94 4.59 20.22 17.92
CA ASP A 94 6.00 19.81 18.05
C ASP A 94 6.82 20.27 16.85
N LYS A 95 8.06 20.70 17.14
CA LYS A 95 9.08 20.91 16.12
C LYS A 95 9.59 19.57 15.62
N VAL A 96 9.64 19.42 14.30
CA VAL A 96 10.04 18.20 13.63
C VAL A 96 10.98 18.50 12.48
N TRP A 97 11.86 17.54 12.19
CA TRP A 97 12.58 17.50 10.94
C TRP A 97 11.75 16.80 9.87
N TYR A 98 11.80 17.33 8.66
CA TYR A 98 11.17 16.77 7.47
C TYR A 98 12.24 16.32 6.45
N LYS A 99 12.02 15.14 5.87
CA LYS A 99 12.84 14.58 4.79
C LYS A 99 12.10 14.70 3.46
N LEU A 100 12.60 15.55 2.56
CA LEU A 100 12.15 15.56 1.16
C LEU A 100 12.71 14.34 0.42
N ILE A 101 11.84 13.56 -0.22
CA ILE A 101 12.24 12.37 -1.00
C ILE A 101 12.91 12.77 -2.32
N SER A 102 12.42 13.84 -2.94
CA SER A 102 12.72 14.19 -4.34
C SER A 102 13.91 15.14 -4.53
N MET A 103 14.49 15.68 -3.47
CA MET A 103 15.51 16.74 -3.56
C MET A 103 16.91 16.33 -3.06
N GLN A 104 17.22 15.05 -2.96
CA GLN A 104 18.63 14.66 -2.77
C GLN A 104 19.41 14.96 -4.05
N ARG A 105 20.18 16.06 -4.06
CA ARG A 105 21.00 16.47 -5.20
C ARG A 105 22.36 15.77 -5.17
N GLY A 106 22.85 15.36 -3.99
CA GLY A 106 24.13 14.68 -3.82
C GLY A 106 24.08 13.43 -2.94
N LYS A 107 24.99 12.47 -3.19
CA LYS A 107 25.13 11.22 -2.39
C LYS A 107 25.48 11.48 -0.92
N LEU A 108 26.13 12.61 -0.62
CA LEU A 108 26.61 12.99 0.71
C LEU A 108 25.77 14.07 1.39
N GLU A 109 24.64 14.48 0.80
CA GLU A 109 23.79 15.50 1.40
C GLU A 109 22.99 14.94 2.59
N PRO A 110 22.80 15.75 3.65
CA PRO A 110 22.01 15.33 4.79
C PRO A 110 20.56 15.07 4.36
N LYS A 111 19.99 13.96 4.83
CA LYS A 111 18.63 13.55 4.45
C LYS A 111 17.52 14.36 5.14
N TRP A 112 17.86 15.12 6.16
CA TRP A 112 16.91 15.85 7.02
C TRP A 112 17.29 17.32 6.97
N LEU A 113 16.68 18.04 6.03
CA LEU A 113 17.06 19.41 5.67
C LEU A 113 16.10 20.42 6.29
N ASP A 114 14.80 20.16 6.13
CA ASP A 114 13.78 21.12 6.51
C ASP A 114 13.29 20.86 7.93
N LYS A 115 12.98 21.96 8.63
CA LYS A 115 12.32 21.94 9.93
C LYS A 115 10.94 22.54 9.80
N GLY A 116 10.05 22.14 10.70
CA GLY A 116 8.71 22.69 10.75
C GLY A 116 7.97 22.32 12.01
N ILE A 117 6.74 22.82 12.11
CA ILE A 117 5.83 22.58 13.22
C ILE A 117 4.68 21.71 12.72
N VAL A 118 4.32 20.70 13.51
CA VAL A 118 3.16 19.84 13.19
C VAL A 118 1.87 20.60 13.46
N LEU A 119 1.07 20.82 12.42
CA LEU A 119 -0.25 21.43 12.52
C LEU A 119 -1.35 20.41 12.79
N GLU A 120 -1.24 19.22 12.17
CA GLU A 120 -2.29 18.21 12.22
C GLU A 120 -1.68 16.81 12.16
N ASN A 121 -2.24 15.89 12.95
CA ASN A 121 -1.87 14.49 12.95
C ASN A 121 -2.97 13.64 12.29
N LYS A 122 -2.66 13.02 11.16
CA LYS A 122 -3.54 12.07 10.45
C LYS A 122 -2.97 10.65 10.57
N PHE A 123 -3.78 9.67 10.19
CA PHE A 123 -3.51 8.24 10.31
C PHE A 123 -2.10 7.81 9.89
N ASN A 124 -1.62 8.22 8.71
CA ASN A 124 -0.27 7.89 8.21
C ASN A 124 0.53 9.10 7.72
N SER A 125 0.08 10.31 8.10
CA SER A 125 0.71 11.54 7.65
C SER A 125 0.57 12.66 8.67
N PHE A 126 1.50 13.58 8.65
CA PHE A 126 1.43 14.85 9.37
C PHE A 126 1.24 15.99 8.39
N ARG A 127 0.45 16.99 8.77
CA ARG A 127 0.44 18.30 8.11
C ARG A 127 1.45 19.17 8.85
N ILE A 128 2.48 19.63 8.15
CA ILE A 128 3.62 20.35 8.74
C ILE A 128 3.73 21.70 8.07
N GLN A 129 3.87 22.75 8.87
CA GLN A 129 4.30 24.07 8.38
C GLN A 129 5.81 24.15 8.51
N LEU A 130 6.49 24.25 7.37
CA LEU A 130 7.95 24.42 7.31
C LEU A 130 8.33 25.85 7.73
N GLU A 131 9.59 26.04 8.13
CA GLU A 131 10.12 27.36 8.52
C GLU A 131 10.05 28.40 7.39
N ASP A 132 10.03 27.97 6.14
CA ASP A 132 9.86 28.85 4.97
C ASP A 132 8.39 29.23 4.67
N GLY A 133 7.45 28.82 5.55
CA GLY A 133 6.03 29.12 5.44
C GLY A 133 5.22 28.13 4.59
N ARG A 134 5.85 27.17 3.90
CA ARG A 134 5.13 26.16 3.11
C ARG A 134 4.43 25.15 4.01
N ILE A 135 3.27 24.69 3.57
CA ILE A 135 2.53 23.61 4.24
C ILE A 135 2.68 22.33 3.43
N VAL A 136 3.19 21.27 4.06
CA VAL A 136 3.40 19.96 3.44
C VAL A 136 2.62 18.87 4.15
N ILE A 137 2.16 17.88 3.38
CA ILE A 137 1.59 16.64 3.92
C ILE A 137 2.68 15.57 3.81
N ALA A 138 3.30 15.26 4.94
CA ALA A 138 4.43 14.34 5.02
C ALA A 138 3.97 12.99 5.59
N SER A 139 4.41 11.89 4.97
CA SER A 139 4.27 10.57 5.61
C SER A 139 4.99 10.56 6.96
N ARG A 140 4.46 9.85 7.96
CA ARG A 140 5.14 9.65 9.25
C ARG A 140 6.55 9.06 9.13
N ASN A 141 6.90 8.44 8.00
CA ASN A 141 8.24 7.92 7.73
C ASN A 141 9.26 8.99 7.34
N HIS A 142 8.79 10.18 6.97
CA HIS A 142 9.62 11.31 6.56
C HIS A 142 9.66 12.42 7.60
N VAL A 143 9.27 12.09 8.83
CA VAL A 143 9.21 13.02 9.95
C VAL A 143 9.92 12.40 11.14
N LYS A 144 10.82 13.15 11.77
CA LYS A 144 11.47 12.77 13.03
C LYS A 144 11.35 13.92 14.03
N PRO A 145 11.25 13.64 15.34
CA PRO A 145 11.22 14.68 16.35
C PRO A 145 12.51 15.52 16.28
N PHE A 146 12.38 16.83 16.43
CA PHE A 146 13.51 17.74 16.57
C PHE A 146 13.94 17.73 18.04
N LYS A 147 15.05 17.04 18.38
CA LYS A 147 15.64 17.06 19.73
C LYS A 147 16.79 18.07 19.77
N GLY A 148 16.56 19.25 20.33
CA GLY A 148 17.51 20.34 20.59
C GLY A 148 16.72 21.62 20.90
N GLU A 149 17.03 22.44 21.90
CA GLU A 149 18.29 22.71 22.61
C GLU A 149 18.28 22.20 24.07
N VAL A 150 19.38 21.60 24.50
CA VAL A 150 19.76 21.63 25.93
C VAL A 150 20.33 23.04 26.12
N VAL A 151 19.58 23.89 26.82
CA VAL A 151 20.07 25.18 27.32
C VAL A 151 21.01 24.94 28.49
#